data_AF-A0A915MJ37-F1
#
_entry.id   AF-A0A915MJ37-F1
#
_cell.length_a   1.000
_cell.length_b   1.000
_cell.length_c   1.000
_cell.angle_alpha   90.00
_cell.angle_beta   90.00
_cell.angle_gamma   90.00
#
_symmetry.space_group_name_H-M   'P 1'
#
loop_
_entity.id
_entity.type
_entity.pdbx_description
1 polymer ?
#
loop_
_entity_poly.entity_id
_entity_poly.type
_entity_poly.pdbx_seq_one_letter_code
_entity_poly.pdbx_strand_id
1 'polypeptide(L)'
;KDLTELSVLTLNTSFYYKRINVKVALPQSSKPQEKEAEATCNTLMQDRKYYMECTIVRIMKARKVMKHNLLVEEVLKQTQSRFFPDVQFIKKNIEALIDKLYIQRTDQNDEYEYIS
;
A
#
# COMPACT_ATOMS: atom_id res chain seq x y z
N LYS A 1 -30.20 16.53 2.88
CA LYS A 1 -31.53 15.94 3.14
C LYS A 1 -31.56 14.65 2.37
N ASP A 2 -31.35 13.54 3.05
CA ASP A 2 -31.37 12.23 2.42
C ASP A 2 -32.80 11.85 2.06
N LEU A 3 -32.96 11.24 0.89
CA LEU A 3 -34.25 10.70 0.45
C LEU A 3 -34.54 9.45 1.28
N THR A 4 -35.72 9.40 1.89
CA THR A 4 -36.24 8.22 2.59
C THR A 4 -37.15 7.42 1.67
N GLU A 5 -37.45 6.16 2.03
CA GLU A 5 -38.30 5.27 1.23
C GLU A 5 -39.74 5.81 1.02
N LEU A 6 -40.18 6.74 1.87
CA LEU A 6 -41.49 7.40 1.78
C LEU A 6 -41.45 8.71 0.96
N SER A 7 -40.30 9.09 0.41
CA SER A 7 -40.16 10.33 -0.34
C SER A 7 -40.83 10.23 -1.71
N VAL A 8 -41.86 11.04 -1.93
CA VAL A 8 -42.53 11.14 -3.23
C VAL A 8 -41.83 12.16 -4.11
N LEU A 9 -41.39 11.72 -5.28
CA LEU A 9 -40.79 12.58 -6.29
C LEU A 9 -41.84 12.98 -7.33
N THR A 10 -41.91 14.28 -7.65
CA THR A 10 -42.80 14.80 -8.68
C THR A 10 -42.03 15.61 -9.71
N LEU A 11 -42.51 15.59 -10.95
CA LEU A 11 -41.92 16.37 -12.03
C LEU A 11 -42.21 17.86 -11.80
N ASN A 12 -41.16 18.68 -11.80
CA ASN A 12 -41.32 20.13 -11.78
C ASN A 12 -41.71 20.63 -13.18
N THR A 13 -43.01 20.85 -13.40
CA THR A 13 -43.56 21.36 -14.66
C THR A 13 -43.45 22.87 -14.81
N SER A 14 -43.17 23.61 -13.74
CA SER A 14 -42.98 25.07 -13.75
C SER A 14 -41.52 25.48 -13.92
N PHE A 15 -40.67 24.57 -14.42
CA PHE A 15 -39.26 24.85 -14.65
C PHE A 15 -39.07 25.89 -15.77
N TYR A 16 -38.36 26.97 -15.44
CA TYR A 16 -37.97 28.01 -16.39
C TYR A 16 -36.47 28.27 -16.31
N TYR A 17 -35.79 28.27 -17.46
CA TYR A 17 -34.37 28.57 -17.57
C TYR A 17 -34.08 29.44 -18.80
N LYS A 18 -33.27 30.49 -18.61
CA LYS A 18 -33.05 31.54 -19.62
C LYS A 18 -32.27 31.07 -20.85
N ARG A 19 -31.45 30.02 -20.73
CA ARG A 19 -30.67 29.46 -21.85
C ARG A 19 -31.31 28.15 -22.30
N ILE A 20 -31.15 27.80 -23.57
CA ILE A 20 -31.62 26.50 -24.09
C ILE A 20 -30.77 25.35 -23.51
N ASN A 21 -29.48 25.59 -23.29
CA ASN A 21 -28.55 24.58 -22.78
C ASN A 21 -28.50 24.58 -21.24
N VAL A 22 -29.18 23.61 -20.63
CA VAL A 22 -29.11 23.34 -19.19
C VAL A 22 -27.97 22.36 -18.94
N LYS A 23 -26.89 22.80 -18.31
CA LYS A 23 -25.82 21.90 -17.86
C LYS A 23 -26.21 21.34 -16.48
N VAL A 24 -26.76 20.14 -16.47
CA VAL A 24 -27.04 19.42 -15.21
C VAL A 24 -25.71 18.87 -14.69
N ALA A 25 -25.29 19.32 -13.51
CA ALA A 25 -24.14 18.72 -12.84
C ALA A 25 -24.52 17.30 -12.43
N LEU A 26 -23.81 16.30 -12.97
CA LEU A 26 -23.92 14.93 -12.49
C LEU A 26 -23.58 14.92 -10.99
N PRO A 27 -24.36 14.23 -10.15
CA PRO A 27 -24.03 14.11 -8.75
C PRO A 27 -22.64 13.49 -8.66
N GLN A 28 -21.69 14.22 -8.08
CA GLN A 28 -20.42 13.65 -7.67
C GLN A 28 -20.77 12.69 -6.54
N SER A 29 -20.91 11.41 -6.88
CA SER A 29 -21.04 10.36 -5.90
C SER A 29 -19.76 10.36 -5.08
N SER A 30 -19.80 10.88 -3.85
CA SER A 30 -18.66 10.83 -2.92
C SER A 30 -18.38 9.40 -2.43
N LYS A 31 -19.35 8.49 -2.57
CA LYS A 31 -19.30 7.12 -2.01
C LYS A 31 -18.47 6.09 -2.80
N PRO A 32 -18.41 6.08 -4.15
CA PRO A 32 -17.54 5.16 -4.89
C PRO A 32 -16.05 5.51 -4.77
N GLN A 33 -15.75 6.81 -4.64
CA GLN A 33 -14.38 7.33 -4.67
C GLN A 33 -13.58 6.92 -3.43
N GLU A 34 -14.20 6.78 -2.26
CA GLU A 34 -13.54 6.29 -1.03
C GLU A 34 -13.18 4.80 -1.13
N LYS A 35 -14.09 3.95 -1.65
CA LYS A 35 -13.82 2.50 -1.82
C LYS A 35 -12.76 2.22 -2.88
N GLU A 36 -12.77 2.96 -3.99
CA GLU A 36 -11.75 2.85 -5.03
C GLU A 36 -10.38 3.37 -4.53
N ALA A 37 -10.36 4.44 -3.74
CA ALA A 37 -9.14 4.95 -3.13
C ALA A 37 -8.54 3.98 -2.10
N GLU A 38 -9.38 3.32 -1.31
CA GLU A 38 -8.93 2.30 -0.33
C GLU A 38 -8.35 1.06 -1.03
N ALA A 39 -9.01 0.55 -2.07
CA ALA A 39 -8.47 -0.54 -2.89
C ALA A 39 -7.12 -0.18 -3.55
N THR A 40 -7.00 1.06 -4.03
CA THR A 40 -5.74 1.57 -4.61
C THR A 40 -4.64 1.70 -3.55
N CYS A 41 -4.98 2.15 -2.34
CA CYS A 41 -4.02 2.24 -1.23
C CYS A 41 -3.49 0.85 -0.83
N ASN A 42 -4.38 -0.13 -0.73
CA ASN A 42 -4.03 -1.50 -0.35
C ASN A 42 -3.09 -2.16 -1.38
N THR A 43 -3.37 -1.99 -2.66
CA THR A 43 -2.50 -2.48 -3.75
C THR A 43 -1.12 -1.83 -3.69
N LEU A 44 -1.03 -0.51 -3.47
CA LEU A 44 0.25 0.18 -3.30
C LEU A 44 1.05 -0.30 -2.09
N MET A 45 0.38 -0.56 -0.95
CA MET A 45 1.04 -1.10 0.23
C MET A 45 1.58 -2.51 -0.02
N GLN A 46 0.84 -3.32 -0.76
CA GLN A 46 1.25 -4.67 -1.14
C GLN A 46 2.45 -4.65 -2.09
N ASP A 47 2.48 -3.75 -3.07
CA ASP A 47 3.64 -3.57 -3.96
C ASP A 47 4.89 -3.15 -3.18
N ARG A 48 4.75 -2.22 -2.22
CA ARG A 48 5.86 -1.82 -1.34
C ARG A 48 6.38 -2.98 -0.50
N LYS A 49 5.47 -3.85 -0.01
CA LYS A 49 5.84 -5.07 0.71
C LYS A 49 6.64 -6.02 -0.17
N TYR A 50 6.16 -6.34 -1.38
CA TYR A 50 6.89 -7.24 -2.28
C TYR A 50 8.25 -6.66 -2.69
N TYR A 51 8.30 -5.37 -3.00
CA TYR A 51 9.57 -4.70 -3.32
C TYR A 51 10.58 -4.80 -2.16
N MET A 52 10.12 -4.66 -0.92
CA MET A 52 10.93 -4.80 0.28
C MET A 52 11.47 -6.22 0.42
N GLU A 53 10.58 -7.22 0.35
CA GLU A 53 10.95 -8.64 0.45
C GLU A 53 11.99 -9.02 -0.63
N CYS A 54 11.74 -8.65 -1.89
CA CYS A 54 12.69 -8.90 -2.98
C CYS A 54 14.05 -8.22 -2.76
N THR A 55 14.06 -7.02 -2.19
CA THR A 55 15.30 -6.29 -1.91
C THR A 55 16.11 -6.97 -0.82
N ILE A 56 15.47 -7.38 0.27
CA ILE A 56 16.13 -8.13 1.36
C ILE A 56 16.69 -9.45 0.83
N VAL A 57 15.88 -10.24 0.11
CA VAL A 57 16.31 -11.53 -0.47
C VAL A 57 17.51 -11.35 -1.40
N ARG A 58 17.51 -10.31 -2.25
CA ARG A 58 18.62 -10.00 -3.17
C ARG A 58 19.91 -9.66 -2.43
N ILE A 59 19.85 -8.86 -1.37
CA ILE A 59 21.02 -8.51 -0.53
C ILE A 59 21.55 -9.78 0.16
N MET A 60 20.67 -10.53 0.81
CA MET A 60 21.02 -11.72 1.57
C MET A 60 21.59 -12.84 0.67
N LYS A 61 21.00 -13.07 -0.50
CA LYS A 61 21.50 -14.06 -1.46
C LYS A 61 22.94 -13.77 -1.92
N ALA A 62 23.30 -12.49 -2.06
CA ALA A 62 24.63 -12.06 -2.48
C ALA A 62 25.67 -12.13 -1.35
N ARG A 63 25.26 -11.85 -0.10
CA ARG A 63 26.16 -11.75 1.06
C ARG A 63 26.25 -13.02 1.89
N LYS A 64 25.26 -13.91 1.75
CA LYS A 64 25.07 -15.17 2.49
C LYS A 64 24.81 -14.99 3.97
N VAL A 65 25.59 -14.17 4.67
CA VAL A 65 25.44 -13.87 6.10
C VAL A 65 25.56 -12.37 6.32
N MET A 66 24.71 -11.79 7.18
CA MET A 66 24.72 -10.36 7.47
C MET A 66 24.11 -10.03 8.84
N LYS A 67 24.74 -9.08 9.56
CA LYS A 67 24.20 -8.52 10.81
C LYS A 67 22.96 -7.65 10.58
N HIS A 68 22.06 -7.63 11.56
CA HIS A 68 20.80 -6.89 11.52
C HIS A 68 20.98 -5.41 11.15
N ASN A 69 21.86 -4.68 11.85
CA ASN A 69 22.05 -3.25 11.61
C ASN A 69 22.54 -2.98 10.18
N LEU A 70 23.48 -3.78 9.68
CA LEU A 70 24.00 -3.66 8.32
C LEU A 70 22.93 -3.97 7.27
N LEU A 71 22.08 -4.98 7.53
CA LEU A 71 20.97 -5.32 6.65
C LEU A 71 19.96 -4.17 6.58
N VAL A 72 19.60 -3.58 7.71
CA VAL A 72 18.66 -2.44 7.76
C VAL A 72 19.22 -1.23 7.02
N GLU A 73 20.50 -0.88 7.23
CA GLU A 73 21.16 0.23 6.52
C GLU A 73 21.20 0.00 5.00
N GLU A 74 21.58 -1.19 4.55
CA GLU A 74 21.66 -1.51 3.12
C GLU A 74 20.27 -1.51 2.46
N VAL A 75 19.25 -2.03 3.15
CA VAL A 75 17.86 -1.99 2.70
C VAL A 75 17.36 -0.55 2.59
N LEU A 76 17.61 0.30 3.59
CA LEU A 76 17.27 1.72 3.54
C LEU A 76 17.91 2.39 2.32
N LYS A 77 19.21 2.17 2.10
CA LYS A 77 19.95 2.75 0.97
C LYS A 77 19.38 2.34 -0.38
N GLN A 78 19.00 1.08 -0.57
CA GLN A 78 18.45 0.61 -1.85
C GLN A 78 17.00 1.05 -2.07
N THR A 79 16.21 1.18 -1.01
CA THR A 79 14.78 1.53 -1.09
C THR A 79 14.51 3.02 -1.23
N GLN A 80 15.42 3.90 -0.78
CA GLN A 80 15.33 5.37 -0.85
C GLN A 80 14.99 5.92 -2.25
N SER A 81 15.41 5.22 -3.32
CA SER A 81 15.10 5.63 -4.70
C SER A 81 13.60 5.58 -5.04
N ARG A 82 12.82 4.79 -4.29
CA ARG A 82 11.40 4.53 -4.57
C ARG A 82 10.47 5.00 -3.46
N PHE A 83 10.85 4.78 -2.19
CA PHE A 83 10.11 5.23 -1.02
C PHE A 83 10.99 5.23 0.23
N PHE A 84 10.53 5.89 1.29
CA PHE A 84 11.20 5.92 2.59
C PHE A 84 10.48 4.98 3.56
N PRO A 85 10.93 3.73 3.73
CA PRO A 85 10.34 2.81 4.69
C PRO A 85 10.72 3.15 6.13
N ASP A 86 9.81 2.87 7.05
CA ASP A 86 10.13 2.84 8.48
C ASP A 86 10.88 1.56 8.85
N VAL A 87 11.75 1.64 9.87
CA VAL A 87 12.51 0.50 10.40
C VAL A 87 11.58 -0.61 10.88
N GLN A 88 10.42 -0.27 11.45
CA GLN A 88 9.42 -1.27 11.86
C GLN A 88 8.87 -2.06 10.66
N PHE A 89 8.72 -1.40 9.50
CA PHE A 89 8.27 -2.06 8.27
C PHE A 89 9.34 -3.03 7.76
N ILE A 90 10.62 -2.65 7.81
CA ILE A 90 11.74 -3.53 7.43
C ILE A 90 11.76 -4.76 8.34
N LYS A 91 11.68 -4.57 9.67
CA LYS A 91 11.64 -5.68 10.65
C LYS A 91 10.51 -6.67 10.36
N LYS A 92 9.29 -6.18 10.10
CA LYS A 92 8.16 -7.04 9.75
C LYS A 92 8.41 -7.89 8.49
N ASN A 93 9.08 -7.33 7.48
CA ASN A 93 9.41 -8.07 6.27
C ASN A 93 10.55 -9.08 6.49
N ILE A 94 11.51 -8.79 7.39
CA ILE A 94 12.54 -9.75 7.79
C ILE A 94 11.89 -10.95 8.48
N GLU A 95 10.99 -10.74 9.46
CA GLU A 95 10.28 -11.86 10.10
C GLU A 95 9.46 -12.67 9.09
N ALA A 96 8.74 -12.00 8.17
CA ALA A 96 8.00 -12.68 7.12
C ALA A 96 8.89 -13.53 6.18
N LEU A 97 10.14 -13.11 5.96
CA LEU A 97 11.10 -13.88 5.16
C LEU A 97 11.71 -15.06 5.93
N ILE A 98 11.79 -14.96 7.27
CA ILE A 98 12.13 -16.09 8.14
C ILE A 98 11.01 -17.14 8.09
N ASP A 99 9.75 -16.71 8.24
CA ASP A 99 8.58 -17.60 8.17
C ASP A 99 8.47 -18.31 6.81
N LYS A 100 8.85 -17.63 5.73
CA LYS A 100 8.89 -18.17 4.37
C LYS A 100 10.14 -19.00 4.06
N LEU A 101 11.05 -19.18 5.02
CA LEU A 101 12.29 -19.95 4.89
C LEU A 101 13.25 -19.43 3.81
N TYR A 102 13.27 -18.11 3.57
CA TYR A 102 14.28 -17.48 2.70
C TYR A 102 15.56 -17.13 3.47
N ILE A 103 15.44 -16.84 4.76
CA ILE A 103 16.55 -16.51 5.65
C ILE A 103 16.31 -17.15 7.02
N GLN A 104 17.37 -17.37 7.79
CA GLN A 104 17.30 -17.86 9.17
C GLN A 104 18.15 -17.00 10.10
N ARG A 105 17.86 -17.07 11.39
CA ARG A 105 18.73 -16.53 12.44
C ARG A 105 19.86 -17.52 12.68
N THR A 106 21.08 -17.02 12.79
CA THR A 106 22.24 -17.83 13.19
C THR A 106 22.29 -18.00 14.71
N ASP A 107 23.18 -18.85 15.20
CA ASP A 107 23.48 -18.97 16.64
C ASP A 107 24.09 -17.68 17.23
N GLN A 108 24.68 -16.84 16.38
CA GLN A 108 25.14 -15.51 16.76
C GLN A 108 23.97 -14.53 16.83
N ASN A 109 23.94 -13.74 17.91
CA ASN A 109 22.89 -12.77 18.13
C ASN A 109 22.93 -11.66 17.05
N ASP A 110 21.75 -11.22 16.60
CA ASP A 110 21.58 -10.18 15.58
C ASP A 110 22.24 -10.46 14.22
N GLU A 111 22.35 -11.73 13.81
CA GLU A 111 22.85 -12.13 12.49
C GLU A 111 21.87 -13.06 11.76
N TYR A 112 21.79 -12.85 10.44
CA TYR A 112 20.94 -13.61 9.54
C TYR A 112 21.78 -14.34 8.50
N GLU A 113 21.31 -15.52 8.09
CA GLU A 113 21.87 -16.33 7.01
C GLU A 113 20.82 -16.59 5.93
N TYR A 114 21.24 -16.57 4.67
CA TYR A 114 20.40 -16.91 3.52
C TYR A 114 20.27 -18.43 3.37
N ILE A 115 19.03 -18.92 3.35
CA ILE A 115 18.75 -20.34 3.11
C ILE A 115 18.80 -20.58 1.60
N SER A 116 19.75 -21.42 1.18
CA SER A 116 19.89 -21.82 -0.22
C SER A 116 19.03 -23.01 -0.59
#